data_AF-A0A0Q4UEL0-F1
#
_entry.id   AF-A0A0Q4UEL0-F1
#
_cell.length_a   1.000
_cell.length_b   1.000
_cell.length_c   1.000
_cell.angle_alpha   90.00
_cell.angle_beta   90.00
_cell.angle_gamma   90.00
#
_symmetry.space_group_name_H-M   'P 1'
#
loop_
_entity.id
_entity.type
_entity.pdbx_description
1 polymer ?
#
loop_
_entity_poly.entity_id
_entity_poly.type
_entity_poly.pdbx_seq_one_letter_code
_entity_poly.pdbx_strand_id
1 'polypeptide(L)'
;MWPVPGYTIARMTVIFSPNAPLEAEVPAVPAAGRLVRLYDELYRVLAHVDGRLMMAHLRTNVIYLVEEGAAGDLRLPPFSLWIDLTRSGHAKVMPMAEREDRSECHPRDVEAARISLQCDMLDAADIPLGTKCMEIWLHRHWTPDLVAMHGPHDSAHTLRRWRRMRNRGTQPRPSSPDPPD
;
A
#
# COMPACT_ATOMS: atom_id res chain seq x y z
N MET A 1 0.10 12.97 45.12
CA MET A 1 0.61 12.90 43.73
C MET A 1 1.78 11.93 43.76
N TRP A 2 1.56 10.68 43.35
CA TRP A 2 2.55 9.60 43.42
C TRP A 2 3.33 9.52 42.10
N PRO A 3 4.65 9.29 42.10
CA PRO A 3 5.39 9.06 40.87
C PRO A 3 4.99 7.68 40.32
N VAL A 4 4.54 7.63 39.07
CA VAL A 4 4.32 6.36 38.35
C VAL A 4 5.70 5.85 37.92
N PRO A 5 6.18 4.70 38.42
CA PRO A 5 7.47 4.16 38.03
C PRO A 5 7.35 3.36 36.73
N GLY A 6 8.34 3.53 35.83
CA GLY A 6 8.63 2.57 34.76
C GLY A 6 8.19 2.98 33.36
N TYR A 7 8.70 4.10 32.84
CA TYR A 7 8.73 4.34 31.40
C TYR A 7 10.17 4.24 30.91
N THR A 8 10.46 3.21 30.12
CA THR A 8 11.71 3.13 29.37
C THR A 8 11.57 4.01 28.14
N ILE A 9 12.35 5.11 28.08
CA ILE A 9 12.42 5.96 26.90
C ILE A 9 13.21 5.20 25.83
N ALA A 10 12.51 4.67 24.82
CA ALA A 10 13.16 4.05 23.68
C ALA A 10 13.71 5.14 22.74
N ARG A 11 15.01 5.11 22.44
CA ARG A 11 15.59 5.95 21.38
C ARG A 11 15.22 5.37 20.02
N MET A 12 14.47 6.13 19.23
CA MET A 12 14.14 5.79 17.85
C MET A 12 15.38 5.99 16.96
N THR A 13 15.76 4.96 16.19
CA THR A 13 16.71 5.09 15.08
C THR A 13 15.94 4.93 13.79
N VAL A 14 15.76 6.03 13.05
CA VAL A 14 15.16 5.99 11.71
C VAL A 14 16.21 5.44 10.75
N ILE A 15 15.98 4.24 10.22
CA ILE A 15 16.87 3.65 9.22
C ILE A 15 16.46 4.18 7.86
N PHE A 16 17.31 5.02 7.27
CA PHE A 16 17.05 5.61 5.96
C PHE A 16 17.33 4.63 4.82
N SER A 17 16.53 4.78 3.77
CA SER A 17 16.86 4.23 2.45
C SER A 17 18.18 4.85 1.98
N PRO A 18 19.11 4.07 1.40
CA PRO A 18 20.48 4.50 1.08
C PRO A 18 20.59 5.64 0.04
N ASN A 19 19.48 6.12 -0.52
CA ASN A 19 19.45 7.18 -1.53
C ASN A 19 18.90 8.53 -1.01
N ALA A 20 18.73 8.72 0.30
CA ALA A 20 18.29 9.99 0.86
C ALA A 20 19.49 10.91 1.19
N PRO A 21 19.48 12.20 0.81
CA PRO A 21 20.55 13.15 1.12
C PRO A 21 20.75 13.31 2.63
N LEU A 22 22.02 13.36 3.04
CA LEU A 22 22.50 13.10 4.42
C LEU A 22 22.28 14.23 5.44
N GLU A 23 21.64 15.35 5.07
CA GLU A 23 21.52 16.54 5.93
C GLU A 23 20.08 17.08 6.08
N ALA A 24 19.07 16.24 5.88
CA ALA A 24 17.70 16.64 6.20
C ALA A 24 17.46 16.52 7.72
N GLU A 25 17.12 17.63 8.38
CA GLU A 25 16.51 17.62 9.71
C GLU A 25 15.44 16.53 9.74
N VAL A 26 15.62 15.55 10.64
CA VAL A 26 14.71 14.41 10.74
C VAL A 26 13.37 14.96 11.22
N PRO A 27 12.28 14.86 10.42
CA PRO A 27 10.97 15.28 10.91
C PRO A 27 10.64 14.41 12.13
N ALA A 28 10.17 15.05 13.21
CA ALA A 28 9.87 14.38 14.48
C ALA A 28 8.93 13.18 14.28
N VAL A 29 8.04 13.26 13.29
CA VAL A 29 7.10 12.19 12.95
C VAL A 29 7.40 11.61 11.56
N PRO A 30 7.59 10.28 11.45
CA PRO A 30 7.86 9.63 10.18
C PRO A 30 6.64 9.64 9.25
N ALA A 31 6.84 10.01 7.98
CA ALA A 31 5.77 10.05 6.98
C ALA A 31 5.18 8.65 6.68
N ALA A 32 3.92 8.60 6.22
CA ALA A 32 3.30 7.38 5.75
C ALA A 32 4.13 6.67 4.67
N GLY A 33 4.14 5.35 4.69
CA GLY A 33 4.94 4.50 3.81
C GLY A 33 6.40 4.31 4.26
N ARG A 34 6.90 5.06 5.24
CA ARG A 34 8.25 4.88 5.77
C ARG A 34 8.36 3.64 6.65
N LEU A 35 9.55 3.04 6.65
CA LEU A 35 9.92 2.00 7.60
C LEU A 35 10.54 2.63 8.84
N VAL A 36 10.15 2.13 10.00
CA VAL A 36 10.64 2.59 11.31
C VAL A 36 11.10 1.35 12.06
N ARG A 37 12.29 1.42 12.67
CA ARG A 37 12.76 0.39 13.60
C ARG A 37 12.46 0.84 15.02
N LEU A 38 11.67 0.04 15.74
CA LEU A 38 11.37 0.27 17.15
C LEU A 38 11.88 -0.95 17.92
N TYR A 39 12.82 -0.70 18.84
CA TYR A 39 13.69 -1.73 19.41
C TYR A 39 14.45 -2.46 18.27
N ASP A 40 14.22 -3.76 18.13
CA ASP A 40 14.82 -4.61 17.08
C ASP A 40 13.80 -5.09 16.03
N GLU A 41 12.58 -4.59 16.08
CA GLU A 41 11.51 -4.96 15.14
C GLU A 41 11.26 -3.84 14.12
N LEU A 42 10.89 -4.24 12.91
CA LEU A 42 10.60 -3.34 11.80
C LEU A 42 9.10 -3.14 11.62
N TYR A 43 8.74 -1.88 11.45
CA TYR A 43 7.36 -1.45 11.25
C TYR A 43 7.25 -0.57 10.01
N ARG A 44 6.09 -0.59 9.37
CA ARG A 44 5.71 0.34 8.30
C ARG A 44 4.70 1.34 8.82
N VAL A 45 4.97 2.63 8.67
CA VAL A 45 3.97 3.67 8.93
C VAL A 45 2.89 3.58 7.86
N LEU A 46 1.64 3.43 8.28
CA LEU A 46 0.50 3.32 7.38
C LEU A 46 -0.17 4.68 7.18
N ALA A 47 -0.47 5.38 8.28
CA ALA A 47 -1.20 6.63 8.26
C ALA A 47 -0.96 7.43 9.55
N HIS A 48 -1.35 8.70 9.51
CA HIS A 48 -1.48 9.59 10.66
C HIS A 48 -2.97 9.84 10.86
N VAL A 49 -3.50 9.55 12.03
CA VAL A 49 -4.93 9.65 12.35
C VAL A 49 -5.07 10.37 13.67
N ASP A 50 -5.63 11.58 13.67
CA ASP A 50 -5.92 12.37 14.87
C ASP A 50 -4.73 12.52 15.85
N GLY A 51 -3.54 12.84 15.34
CA GLY A 51 -2.31 12.96 16.17
C GLY A 51 -1.76 11.61 16.67
N ARG A 52 -2.22 10.50 16.08
CA ARG A 52 -1.73 9.15 16.36
C ARG A 52 -1.10 8.56 15.11
N LEU A 53 -0.03 7.81 15.32
CA LEU A 53 0.69 7.12 14.26
C LEU A 53 0.17 5.69 14.12
N MET A 54 -0.37 5.34 12.95
CA MET A 54 -0.77 3.97 12.64
C MET A 54 0.41 3.23 12.01
N MET A 55 0.82 2.12 12.61
CA MET A 55 2.01 1.36 12.21
C MET A 55 1.67 -0.12 12.04
N ALA A 56 2.19 -0.78 11.00
CA ALA A 56 2.10 -2.22 10.82
C ALA A 56 3.45 -2.88 11.12
N HIS A 57 3.46 -3.90 11.98
CA HIS A 57 4.65 -4.72 12.21
C HIS A 57 4.92 -5.59 10.97
N LEU A 58 6.11 -5.51 10.37
CA LEU A 58 6.38 -6.14 9.08
C LEU A 58 6.32 -7.67 9.11
N ARG A 59 6.78 -8.29 10.21
CA ARG A 59 6.73 -9.76 10.35
C ARG A 59 5.33 -10.32 10.57
N THR A 60 4.54 -9.68 11.44
CA THR A 60 3.25 -10.22 11.90
C THR A 60 2.05 -9.57 11.20
N ASN A 61 2.26 -8.48 10.46
CA ASN A 61 1.22 -7.63 9.87
C ASN A 61 0.18 -7.09 10.88
N VAL A 62 0.50 -7.12 12.18
CA VAL A 62 -0.37 -6.53 13.21
C VAL A 62 -0.27 -5.01 13.14
N ILE A 63 -1.43 -4.35 13.17
CA ILE A 63 -1.53 -2.88 13.16
C ILE A 63 -1.61 -2.36 14.59
N TYR A 64 -0.81 -1.34 14.86
CA TYR A 64 -0.72 -0.62 16.12
C TYR A 64 -1.11 0.84 15.88
N LEU A 65 -1.77 1.43 16.87
CA LEU A 65 -2.03 2.86 16.93
C LEU A 65 -1.20 3.45 18.07
N VAL A 66 -0.27 4.33 17.75
CA VAL A 66 0.72 4.89 18.69
C VAL A 66 0.39 6.34 18.93
N GLU A 67 0.31 6.76 20.19
CA GLU A 67 0.15 8.17 20.52
C GLU A 67 1.47 8.91 20.34
N GLU A 68 1.39 10.08 19.71
CA GLU A 68 2.50 11.03 19.67
C GLU A 68 2.65 11.68 21.05
N GLY A 69 3.82 11.55 21.66
CA GLY A 69 4.15 12.23 22.91
C GLY A 69 4.34 13.73 22.70
N ALA A 70 4.29 14.49 23.79
CA ALA A 70 4.36 15.96 23.77
C ALA A 70 5.65 16.53 23.14
N ALA A 71 6.70 15.72 22.94
CA ALA A 71 7.94 16.11 22.30
C ALA A 71 8.09 15.54 20.87
N GLY A 72 7.00 15.03 20.27
CA GLY A 72 7.04 14.26 19.03
C GLY A 72 7.63 12.86 19.21
N ASP A 73 7.81 12.41 20.45
CA ASP A 73 8.32 11.09 20.79
C ASP A 73 7.21 10.04 20.69
N LEU A 74 7.40 9.02 19.86
CA LEU A 74 6.46 7.90 19.78
C LEU A 74 6.56 7.06 21.06
N ARG A 75 5.53 7.12 21.90
CA ARG A 75 5.47 6.32 23.13
C ARG A 75 4.67 5.07 22.88
N LEU A 76 5.37 4.01 22.49
CA LEU A 76 4.78 2.68 22.55
C LEU A 76 4.70 2.20 24.01
N PRO A 77 3.54 1.75 24.49
CA PRO A 77 3.48 1.02 25.74
C PRO A 77 4.37 -0.24 25.61
N PRO A 78 5.06 -0.66 26.68
CA PRO A 78 5.78 -1.93 26.68
C PRO A 78 4.83 -3.09 26.33
N PHE A 79 5.36 -4.14 25.70
CA PHE A 79 4.57 -5.26 25.20
C PHE A 79 3.68 -5.92 26.27
N SER A 80 4.16 -5.99 27.51
CA SER A 80 3.38 -6.47 28.67
C SER A 80 2.14 -5.60 28.93
N LEU A 81 2.31 -4.28 28.96
CA LEU A 81 1.21 -3.33 29.13
C LEU A 81 0.20 -3.43 27.98
N TRP A 82 0.65 -3.69 26.76
CA TRP A 82 -0.24 -3.90 25.61
C TRP A 82 -1.12 -5.15 25.74
N ILE A 83 -0.53 -6.26 26.23
CA ILE A 83 -1.29 -7.47 26.55
C ILE A 83 -2.34 -7.17 27.61
N ASP A 84 -1.97 -6.43 28.66
CA ASP A 84 -2.88 -6.10 29.76
C ASP A 84 -4.03 -5.21 29.28
N LEU A 85 -3.75 -4.19 28.45
CA LEU A 85 -4.77 -3.34 27.85
C LEU A 85 -5.72 -4.11 26.93
N THR A 86 -5.20 -5.08 26.19
CA THR A 86 -6.02 -5.93 25.31
C THR A 86 -6.90 -6.87 26.13
N ARG A 87 -6.36 -7.47 27.20
CA ARG A 87 -7.11 -8.35 28.11
C ARG A 87 -8.17 -7.60 28.90
N SER A 88 -7.90 -6.36 29.29
CA SER A 88 -8.84 -5.51 30.02
C SER A 88 -9.91 -4.89 29.11
N GLY A 89 -9.84 -5.11 27.79
CA GLY A 89 -10.75 -4.49 26.82
C GLY A 89 -10.55 -2.98 26.62
N HIS A 90 -9.47 -2.40 27.16
CA HIS A 90 -9.12 -0.99 26.95
C HIS A 90 -8.39 -0.77 25.62
N ALA A 91 -7.84 -1.82 25.04
CA ALA A 91 -7.34 -1.86 23.67
C ALA A 91 -8.05 -2.98 22.90
N LYS A 92 -8.42 -2.72 21.64
CA LYS A 92 -8.98 -3.71 20.72
C LYS A 92 -8.01 -3.92 19.57
N VAL A 93 -7.46 -5.13 19.45
CA VAL A 93 -6.68 -5.53 18.27
C VAL A 93 -7.66 -5.79 17.14
N MET A 94 -7.63 -4.96 16.11
CA MET A 94 -8.48 -5.13 14.93
C MET A 94 -7.79 -6.10 13.96
N PRO A 95 -8.31 -7.30 13.71
CA PRO A 95 -7.78 -8.17 12.65
C PRO A 95 -8.01 -7.51 11.29
N MET A 96 -7.03 -7.63 10.38
CA MET A 96 -7.08 -7.01 9.05
C MET A 96 -8.30 -7.43 8.20
N ALA A 97 -8.97 -8.53 8.57
CA ALA A 97 -10.11 -9.06 7.85
C ALA A 97 -11.43 -8.31 8.09
N GLU A 98 -11.54 -7.44 9.10
CA GLU A 98 -12.77 -6.69 9.40
C GLU A 98 -12.75 -5.24 8.89
N ARG A 99 -11.74 -4.86 8.10
CA ARG A 99 -11.91 -3.70 7.22
C ARG A 99 -12.73 -4.18 6.04
N GLU A 100 -14.05 -4.14 6.18
CA GLU A 100 -14.89 -3.85 5.03
C GLU A 100 -14.29 -2.62 4.38
N ASP A 101 -13.61 -2.85 3.26
CA ASP A 101 -13.12 -1.84 2.36
C ASP A 101 -14.36 -1.20 1.70
N ARG A 102 -15.17 -0.49 2.50
CA ARG A 102 -15.93 0.66 2.05
C ARG A 102 -14.99 1.87 1.95
N SER A 103 -13.77 1.64 1.47
CA SER A 103 -13.15 2.65 0.62
C SER A 103 -14.21 2.94 -0.42
N GLU A 104 -14.78 4.14 -0.38
CA GLU A 104 -15.62 4.65 -1.44
C GLU A 104 -14.83 4.40 -2.72
N CYS A 105 -15.19 3.34 -3.45
CA CYS A 105 -14.45 2.90 -4.60
C CYS A 105 -14.65 4.04 -5.58
N HIS A 106 -13.64 4.89 -5.73
CA HIS A 106 -13.77 6.07 -6.55
C HIS A 106 -14.18 5.56 -7.94
N PRO A 107 -15.15 6.14 -8.64
CA PRO A 107 -15.65 5.58 -9.91
C PRO A 107 -14.53 5.25 -10.92
N ARG A 108 -13.42 5.99 -10.84
CA ARG A 108 -12.18 5.76 -11.60
C ARG A 108 -11.46 4.46 -11.25
N ASP A 109 -11.51 4.01 -10.01
CA ASP A 109 -10.88 2.76 -9.55
C ASP A 109 -11.65 1.55 -10.07
N VAL A 110 -12.98 1.63 -10.09
CA VAL A 110 -13.85 0.61 -10.72
C VAL A 110 -13.58 0.51 -12.22
N GLU A 111 -13.46 1.65 -12.90
CA GLU A 111 -13.13 1.70 -14.33
C GLU A 111 -11.73 1.13 -14.61
N ALA A 112 -10.72 1.53 -13.83
CA ALA A 112 -9.35 1.04 -13.97
C ALA A 112 -9.25 -0.47 -13.71
N ALA A 113 -9.94 -0.98 -12.69
CA ALA A 113 -9.98 -2.40 -12.38
C ALA A 113 -10.60 -3.21 -13.53
N ARG A 114 -11.70 -2.72 -14.10
CA ARG A 114 -12.35 -3.34 -15.26
C ARG A 114 -11.44 -3.36 -16.49
N ILE A 115 -10.78 -2.24 -16.80
CA ILE A 115 -9.86 -2.14 -17.93
C ILE A 115 -8.66 -3.10 -17.72
N SER A 116 -8.13 -3.18 -16.50
CA SER A 116 -7.04 -4.11 -16.17
C SER A 116 -7.46 -5.55 -16.42
N LEU A 117 -8.62 -5.97 -15.90
CA LEU A 117 -9.16 -7.31 -16.09
C LEU A 117 -9.33 -7.66 -17.59
N GLN A 118 -9.90 -6.75 -18.39
CA GLN A 118 -10.03 -6.95 -19.83
C GLN A 118 -8.67 -7.12 -20.52
N CYS A 119 -7.66 -6.35 -20.11
CA CYS A 119 -6.30 -6.50 -20.64
C CYS A 119 -5.69 -7.85 -20.26
N ASP A 120 -5.85 -8.27 -19.00
CA ASP A 120 -5.34 -9.56 -18.50
C ASP A 120 -5.98 -10.74 -19.23
N MET A 121 -7.29 -10.69 -19.47
CA MET A 121 -8.02 -11.70 -20.24
C MET A 121 -7.53 -11.79 -21.69
N LEU A 122 -7.29 -10.65 -22.34
CA LEU A 122 -6.76 -10.60 -23.71
C LEU A 122 -5.31 -11.09 -23.78
N ASP A 123 -4.48 -10.79 -22.78
CA ASP A 123 -3.10 -11.25 -22.71
C ASP A 123 -3.04 -12.76 -22.41
N ALA A 124 -3.88 -13.28 -21.52
CA ALA A 124 -3.97 -14.70 -21.22
C ALA A 124 -4.47 -15.54 -22.42
N ALA A 125 -5.28 -14.95 -23.29
CA ALA A 125 -5.74 -15.56 -24.53
C ALA A 125 -4.81 -15.28 -25.74
N ASP A 126 -3.64 -14.66 -25.49
CA ASP A 126 -2.64 -14.29 -26.50
C ASP A 126 -3.21 -13.51 -27.69
N ILE A 127 -4.16 -12.60 -27.42
CA ILE A 127 -4.83 -11.82 -28.45
C ILE A 127 -3.93 -10.66 -28.89
N PRO A 128 -3.62 -10.53 -30.19
CA PRO A 128 -2.76 -9.46 -30.69
C PRO A 128 -3.38 -8.08 -30.48
N LEU A 129 -2.56 -7.01 -30.54
CA LEU A 129 -2.97 -5.60 -30.38
C LEU A 129 -3.86 -5.03 -31.51
N GLY A 130 -4.52 -5.90 -32.29
CA GLY A 130 -5.43 -5.54 -33.36
C GLY A 130 -6.84 -5.25 -32.84
N THR A 131 -7.36 -4.05 -33.11
CA THR A 131 -8.68 -3.60 -32.64
C THR A 131 -9.78 -4.63 -32.94
N LYS A 132 -9.87 -5.10 -34.20
CA LYS A 132 -10.88 -6.07 -34.63
C LYS A 132 -10.76 -7.42 -33.92
N CYS A 133 -9.54 -7.90 -33.64
CA CYS A 133 -9.33 -9.15 -32.93
C CYS A 133 -9.82 -9.05 -31.48
N MET A 134 -9.51 -7.94 -30.82
CA MET A 134 -9.94 -7.66 -29.45
C MET A 134 -11.47 -7.52 -29.36
N GLU A 135 -12.11 -6.81 -30.29
CA GLU A 135 -13.58 -6.67 -30.31
C GLU A 135 -14.29 -8.01 -30.48
N ILE A 136 -13.88 -8.81 -31.47
CA ILE A 136 -14.47 -10.15 -31.71
C ILE A 136 -14.32 -11.01 -30.47
N TRP A 137 -13.15 -10.99 -29.83
CA TRP A 137 -12.89 -11.79 -28.65
C TRP A 137 -13.74 -11.33 -27.45
N LEU A 138 -13.79 -10.03 -27.17
CA LEU A 138 -14.58 -9.49 -26.06
C LEU A 138 -16.07 -9.77 -26.25
N HIS A 139 -16.63 -9.63 -27.45
CA HIS A 139 -18.02 -9.98 -27.70
C HIS A 139 -18.34 -11.45 -27.42
N ARG A 140 -17.38 -12.35 -27.61
CA ARG A 140 -17.56 -13.79 -27.38
C ARG A 140 -17.33 -14.21 -25.93
N HIS A 141 -16.40 -13.54 -25.23
CA HIS A 141 -15.90 -13.99 -23.93
C HIS A 141 -16.25 -13.05 -22.76
N TRP A 142 -16.77 -11.85 -23.03
CA TRP A 142 -17.31 -10.96 -22.02
C TRP A 142 -18.75 -11.39 -21.69
N THR A 143 -18.86 -12.43 -20.87
CA THR A 143 -20.13 -13.09 -20.53
C THR A 143 -21.12 -12.17 -19.83
N PRO A 144 -22.43 -12.50 -19.83
CA PRO A 144 -23.42 -11.76 -19.06
C PRO A 144 -23.08 -11.63 -17.57
N ASP A 145 -22.45 -12.64 -16.98
CA ASP A 145 -22.01 -12.61 -15.58
C ASP A 145 -20.90 -11.56 -15.36
N LEU A 146 -19.94 -11.46 -16.28
CA LEU A 146 -18.91 -10.42 -16.24
C LEU A 146 -19.52 -9.02 -16.44
N VAL A 147 -20.55 -8.90 -17.29
CA VAL A 147 -21.30 -7.66 -17.47
C VAL A 147 -22.05 -7.28 -16.19
N ALA A 148 -22.65 -8.25 -15.49
CA ALA A 148 -23.34 -8.00 -14.23
C ALA A 148 -22.37 -7.57 -13.11
N MET A 149 -21.17 -8.14 -13.06
CA MET A 149 -20.16 -7.83 -12.02
C MET A 149 -19.37 -6.56 -12.29
N HIS A 150 -18.98 -6.31 -13.54
CA HIS A 150 -18.04 -5.24 -13.90
C HIS A 150 -18.62 -4.18 -14.85
N GLY A 151 -19.78 -4.43 -15.45
CA GLY A 151 -20.38 -3.59 -16.48
C GLY A 151 -19.95 -3.98 -17.91
N PRO A 152 -20.42 -3.22 -18.92
CA PRO A 152 -20.08 -3.49 -20.32
C PRO A 152 -18.56 -3.38 -20.55
N HIS A 153 -18.04 -4.16 -21.51
CA HIS A 153 -16.63 -4.07 -21.86
C HIS A 153 -16.29 -2.70 -22.45
N ASP A 154 -15.03 -2.30 -22.33
CA ASP A 154 -14.55 -1.03 -22.86
C ASP A 154 -14.27 -1.15 -24.36
N SER A 155 -14.08 0.01 -25.02
CA SER A 155 -13.73 0.02 -26.44
C SER A 155 -12.35 -0.62 -26.67
N ALA A 156 -12.18 -1.35 -27.77
CA ALA A 156 -10.88 -1.93 -28.10
C ALA A 156 -9.78 -0.86 -28.31
N HIS A 157 -10.15 0.37 -28.68
CA HIS A 157 -9.23 1.51 -28.73
C HIS A 157 -8.69 1.87 -27.33
N THR A 158 -9.56 1.92 -26.33
CA THR A 158 -9.20 2.15 -24.92
C THR A 158 -8.23 1.08 -24.45
N LEU A 159 -8.59 -0.20 -24.64
CA LEU A 159 -7.79 -1.34 -24.21
C LEU A 159 -6.43 -1.38 -24.92
N ARG A 160 -6.39 -1.09 -26.24
CA ARG A 160 -5.13 -1.04 -27.00
C ARG A 160 -4.20 0.05 -26.47
N ARG A 161 -4.75 1.21 -26.11
CA ARG A 161 -3.99 2.31 -25.50
C ARG A 161 -3.41 1.86 -24.16
N TRP A 162 -4.20 1.21 -23.32
CA TRP A 162 -3.78 0.70 -22.01
C TRP A 162 -2.71 -0.39 -22.10
N ARG A 163 -2.91 -1.42 -22.94
CA ARG A 163 -1.90 -2.48 -23.18
C ARG A 163 -0.56 -1.90 -23.66
N ARG A 164 -0.56 -0.87 -24.51
CA ARG A 164 0.66 -0.16 -24.91
C ARG A 164 1.34 0.55 -23.75
N MET A 165 0.59 1.21 -22.87
CA MET A 165 1.15 1.88 -21.69
C MET A 165 1.76 0.87 -20.71
N ARG A 166 1.09 -0.27 -20.48
CA ARG A 166 1.58 -1.35 -19.63
C ARG A 166 2.92 -1.91 -20.12
N ASN A 167 3.04 -2.13 -21.42
CA ASN A 167 4.26 -2.68 -22.02
C ASN A 167 5.43 -1.69 -22.04
N ARG A 168 5.16 -0.37 -22.04
CA ARG A 168 6.23 0.66 -21.94
C ARG A 168 6.99 0.62 -20.62
N GLY A 169 6.34 0.24 -19.53
CA GLY A 169 7.00 0.09 -18.22
C GLY A 169 7.85 -1.17 -18.10
N THR A 170 7.64 -2.15 -18.97
CA THR A 170 8.30 -3.47 -18.91
C THR A 170 9.45 -3.59 -19.90
N GLN A 171 9.56 -2.69 -20.89
CA GLN A 171 10.72 -2.75 -21.78
C GLN A 171 12.00 -2.38 -21.02
N PRO A 172 13.04 -3.24 -21.03
CA PRO A 172 14.33 -2.87 -20.51
C PRO A 172 14.76 -1.59 -21.23
N ARG A 173 15.20 -0.58 -20.47
CA ARG A 173 15.78 0.61 -21.08
C ARG A 173 16.87 0.14 -22.04
N PRO A 174 16.90 0.60 -23.30
CA PRO A 174 18.04 0.31 -24.17
C PRO A 174 19.28 0.75 -23.40
N SER A 175 20.19 -0.18 -23.14
CA SER A 175 21.50 0.11 -22.58
C SER A 175 22.09 1.23 -23.43
N SER A 176 22.39 2.37 -22.80
CA SER A 176 23.01 3.49 -23.48
C SER A 176 24.18 2.97 -24.32
N PRO A 177 24.30 3.35 -25.61
CA PRO A 177 25.46 2.95 -26.39
C PRO A 177 26.72 3.39 -25.64
N ASP A 178 27.69 2.49 -25.52
CA ASP A 178 28.97 2.80 -24.92
C ASP A 178 29.58 4.03 -25.61
N PRO A 179 30.18 4.97 -24.85
CA PRO A 179 30.81 6.14 -25.44
C PRO A 179 31.91 5.70 -26.43
N PRO A 180 32.05 6.38 -27.58
CA PRO A 180 33.11 6.08 -28.52
C PRO A 180 34.49 6.34 -27.89
N ASP A 181 35.43 5.43 -28.15
CA ASP A 181 36.84 5.49 -27.72
C ASP A 181 37.58 6.76 -28.22
#